data_AF-A0A1R4HA25-F1
#
_entry.id   AF-A0A1R4HA25-F1
#
_cell.length_a   1.000
_cell.length_b   1.000
_cell.length_c   1.000
_cell.angle_alpha   90.00
_cell.angle_beta   90.00
_cell.angle_gamma   90.00
#
_symmetry.space_group_name_H-M   'P 1'
#
loop_
_entity.id
_entity.type
_entity.pdbx_description
1 polymer ?
#
loop_
_entity_poly.entity_id
_entity_poly.type
_entity_poly.pdbx_seq_one_letter_code
_entity_poly.pdbx_strand_id
1 'polypeptide(L)'
;MNSAEFVKRIQRLQDELPIDSYRLGNDNLWPLIRYSLGSIVVDGLPASQSGTASYSLSDRVSRIVKKARTLFTDLRLSIYGGWKDSVHNDVLRPAKNLFVSHSIRRTELNGIWYDIFFDTLIDQDSSITDYLTLELVVSNSLRIPRYRKSVYTNKALLWHTLGRTKINPVEVLWLDDVIAKAADCFEISPIKLRNTLLSSLKAFAKLKLYWQKTLNTVQPTTIYLVNWYSLPHLALSSVASSKSIRVIDIQHGLQGHYHWMYGGWRLPASGRFELLPEVFQVWGEAEQKAISAWSNNHFHHADIVGNRWLNNSDDFFYQHGIKRQFIDFVKAQGDAVLYTHQWSDGQYFSKQVIAELLKQSKTALVLIRIHPGRAHEIPQVTMQLTEAGVTNFDIDNASVLPLPLLLSHVSLHITYNSSTVIEAAQKGVKSLVFDPLAERYFAEQLASDMVTIAV
;
A
#
# COMPACT_ATOMS: atom_id res chain seq x y z
N MET A 1 -17.51 3.27 6.79
CA MET A 1 -17.37 2.33 7.93
C MET A 1 -15.92 2.31 8.34
N ASN A 2 -15.58 2.28 9.64
CA ASN A 2 -14.17 2.20 10.06
C ASN A 2 -13.65 0.74 10.00
N SER A 3 -12.33 0.57 9.99
CA SER A 3 -11.70 -0.76 9.81
C SER A 3 -12.03 -1.75 10.92
N ALA A 4 -12.17 -1.30 12.18
CA ALA A 4 -12.48 -2.20 13.30
C ALA A 4 -13.90 -2.76 13.21
N GLU A 5 -14.87 -1.91 12.84
CA GLU A 5 -16.24 -2.33 12.58
C GLU A 5 -16.31 -3.30 11.39
N PHE A 6 -15.55 -3.03 10.32
CA PHE A 6 -15.43 -3.94 9.19
C PHE A 6 -14.90 -5.31 9.61
N VAL A 7 -13.81 -5.37 10.40
CA VAL A 7 -13.22 -6.63 10.87
C VAL A 7 -14.22 -7.43 11.72
N LYS A 8 -14.97 -6.76 12.60
CA LYS A 8 -16.01 -7.43 13.39
C LYS A 8 -17.12 -8.00 12.51
N ARG A 9 -17.64 -7.22 11.55
CA ARG A 9 -18.70 -7.67 10.63
C ARG A 9 -18.23 -8.80 9.71
N ILE A 10 -17.01 -8.73 9.17
CA ILE A 10 -16.46 -9.78 8.29
C ILE A 10 -16.16 -11.07 9.06
N GLN A 11 -15.77 -11.01 10.33
CA GLN A 11 -15.62 -12.21 11.18
C GLN A 11 -16.95 -12.91 11.40
N ARG A 12 -18.00 -12.17 11.78
CA ARG A 12 -19.35 -12.72 11.88
C ARG A 12 -19.79 -13.38 10.56
N LEU A 13 -19.55 -12.72 9.44
CA LEU A 13 -19.88 -13.27 8.12
C LEU A 13 -19.08 -14.54 7.81
N GLN A 14 -17.81 -14.64 8.22
CA GLN A 14 -17.00 -15.86 8.09
C GLN A 14 -17.58 -17.03 8.87
N ASP A 15 -18.20 -16.78 10.02
CA ASP A 15 -18.80 -17.83 10.85
C ASP A 15 -20.14 -18.32 10.29
N GLU A 16 -20.89 -17.42 9.63
CA GLU A 16 -22.21 -17.72 9.06
C GLU A 16 -22.13 -18.33 7.64
N LEU A 17 -21.00 -18.19 6.94
CA LEU A 17 -20.83 -18.64 5.57
C LEU A 17 -19.91 -19.88 5.46
N PRO A 18 -20.20 -20.82 4.54
CA PRO A 18 -19.30 -21.92 4.20
C PRO A 18 -18.10 -21.43 3.36
N ILE A 19 -17.22 -20.62 3.95
CA ILE A 19 -16.08 -19.97 3.23
C ILE A 19 -15.16 -20.96 2.51
N ASP A 20 -15.10 -22.21 2.98
CA ASP A 20 -14.36 -23.31 2.37
C ASP A 20 -14.87 -23.72 0.97
N SER A 21 -16.16 -23.49 0.71
CA SER A 21 -16.86 -23.91 -0.50
C SER A 21 -16.77 -22.90 -1.65
N TYR A 22 -16.38 -21.65 -1.37
CA TYR A 22 -16.34 -20.59 -2.36
C TYR A 22 -15.09 -20.70 -3.22
N ARG A 23 -15.16 -21.53 -4.26
CA ARG A 23 -14.01 -21.88 -5.09
C ARG A 23 -14.21 -21.56 -6.56
N LEU A 24 -13.08 -21.33 -7.23
CA LEU A 24 -12.98 -21.34 -8.69
C LEU A 24 -11.78 -22.21 -9.07
N GLY A 25 -12.06 -23.42 -9.55
CA GLY A 25 -11.04 -24.47 -9.61
C GLY A 25 -10.48 -24.78 -8.22
N ASN A 26 -9.16 -24.71 -8.08
CA ASN A 26 -8.48 -24.99 -6.81
C ASN A 26 -8.36 -23.78 -5.88
N ASP A 27 -8.76 -22.58 -6.32
CA ASP A 27 -8.60 -21.37 -5.53
C ASP A 27 -9.76 -21.18 -4.57
N ASN A 28 -9.49 -21.00 -3.27
CA ASN A 28 -10.49 -20.43 -2.36
C ASN A 28 -10.59 -18.91 -2.59
N LEU A 29 -11.79 -18.44 -2.95
CA LEU A 29 -12.07 -17.06 -3.35
C LEU A 29 -12.49 -16.16 -2.20
N TRP A 30 -12.56 -16.66 -0.96
CA TRP A 30 -12.87 -15.83 0.20
C TRP A 30 -11.98 -14.59 0.33
N PRO A 31 -10.64 -14.66 0.10
CA PRO A 31 -9.81 -13.46 0.13
C PRO A 31 -10.18 -12.41 -0.91
N LEU A 32 -10.60 -12.83 -2.11
CA LEU A 32 -11.08 -11.93 -3.16
C LEU A 32 -12.42 -11.28 -2.78
N ILE A 33 -13.34 -12.06 -2.18
CA ILE A 33 -14.63 -11.55 -1.69
C ILE A 33 -14.40 -10.50 -0.61
N ARG A 34 -13.55 -10.81 0.38
CA ARG A 34 -13.17 -9.88 1.45
C ARG A 34 -12.52 -8.62 0.91
N TYR A 35 -11.59 -8.75 -0.04
CA TYR A 35 -10.99 -7.62 -0.74
C TYR A 35 -12.07 -6.72 -1.38
N SER A 36 -12.99 -7.33 -2.13
CA SER A 36 -14.09 -6.63 -2.77
C SER A 36 -15.01 -5.92 -1.77
N LEU A 37 -15.36 -6.55 -0.65
CA LEU A 37 -16.16 -5.92 0.40
C LEU A 37 -15.42 -4.72 1.00
N GLY A 38 -14.18 -4.91 1.48
CA GLY A 38 -13.40 -3.83 2.09
C GLY A 38 -13.21 -2.63 1.17
N SER A 39 -12.95 -2.87 -0.11
CA SER A 39 -12.85 -1.80 -1.12
C SER A 39 -14.13 -0.98 -1.30
N ILE A 40 -15.31 -1.55 -1.01
CA ILE A 40 -16.60 -0.84 -1.04
C ILE A 40 -16.83 -0.04 0.24
N VAL A 41 -16.57 -0.63 1.41
CA VAL A 41 -17.03 -0.08 2.70
C VAL A 41 -15.98 0.73 3.46
N VAL A 42 -14.70 0.39 3.28
CA VAL A 42 -13.56 1.00 3.98
C VAL A 42 -12.90 2.05 3.11
N ASP A 43 -12.47 1.66 1.90
CA ASP A 43 -11.75 2.58 0.99
C ASP A 43 -12.67 3.64 0.36
N GLY A 44 -13.99 3.53 0.57
CA GLY A 44 -14.98 4.47 0.07
C GLY A 44 -14.92 4.62 -1.46
N LEU A 45 -14.34 3.65 -2.19
CA LEU A 45 -14.19 3.77 -3.63
C LEU A 45 -15.57 4.06 -4.22
N PRO A 46 -15.71 5.14 -5.01
CA PRO A 46 -16.85 5.27 -5.88
C PRO A 46 -16.68 4.22 -6.97
N ALA A 47 -17.07 2.98 -6.68
CA ALA A 47 -17.45 2.03 -7.70
C ALA A 47 -18.64 2.69 -8.42
N SER A 48 -18.33 3.38 -9.52
CA SER A 48 -19.21 4.11 -10.44
C SER A 48 -20.66 4.12 -9.99
N GLN A 49 -21.18 5.28 -9.54
CA GLN A 49 -22.59 5.51 -9.19
C GLN A 49 -23.53 4.54 -9.92
N SER A 50 -23.74 3.36 -9.34
CA SER A 50 -24.61 2.29 -9.83
C SER A 50 -25.66 2.08 -8.76
N GLY A 51 -26.16 3.22 -8.26
CA GLY A 51 -27.57 3.30 -7.95
C GLY A 51 -28.35 3.04 -9.24
N THR A 52 -29.51 2.46 -9.06
CA THR A 52 -30.59 2.06 -9.99
C THR A 52 -31.02 3.05 -11.10
N ALA A 53 -30.23 4.08 -11.43
CA ALA A 53 -30.46 4.90 -12.60
C ALA A 53 -30.14 4.11 -13.88
N SER A 54 -31.11 4.06 -14.80
CA SER A 54 -30.87 3.62 -16.18
C SER A 54 -29.73 4.48 -16.77
N TYR A 55 -28.52 3.93 -16.83
CA TYR A 55 -27.41 4.65 -17.45
C TYR A 55 -27.76 5.00 -18.88
N SER A 56 -27.62 6.28 -19.22
CA SER A 56 -27.66 6.73 -20.60
C SER A 56 -26.57 6.01 -21.41
N LEU A 57 -26.79 5.83 -22.71
CA LEU A 57 -25.78 5.29 -23.62
C LEU A 57 -24.46 6.08 -23.51
N SER A 58 -24.54 7.39 -23.29
CA SER A 58 -23.41 8.30 -23.07
C SER A 58 -22.59 7.98 -21.81
N ASP A 59 -23.18 7.56 -20.70
CA ASP A 59 -22.43 7.22 -19.47
C ASP A 59 -21.66 5.90 -19.59
N ARG A 60 -22.19 4.96 -20.38
CA ARG A 60 -21.50 3.72 -20.71
C ARG A 60 -20.32 4.00 -21.65
N VAL A 61 -20.53 4.81 -22.68
CA VAL A 61 -19.48 5.23 -23.61
C VAL A 61 -18.39 6.01 -22.87
N SER A 62 -18.74 6.97 -22.02
CA SER A 62 -17.78 7.76 -21.23
C SER A 62 -16.90 6.88 -20.33
N ARG A 63 -17.47 5.87 -19.66
CA ARG A 63 -16.69 4.92 -18.85
C ARG A 63 -15.76 4.05 -19.68
N ILE A 64 -16.21 3.58 -20.83
CA ILE A 64 -15.39 2.80 -21.77
C ILE A 64 -14.24 3.66 -22.28
N VAL A 65 -14.53 4.90 -22.68
CA VAL A 65 -13.53 5.89 -23.15
C VAL A 65 -12.53 6.21 -22.05
N LYS A 66 -12.98 6.45 -20.80
CA LYS A 66 -12.10 6.70 -19.66
C LYS A 66 -11.16 5.52 -19.41
N LYS A 67 -11.69 4.29 -19.38
CA LYS A 67 -10.90 3.07 -19.19
C LYS A 67 -9.90 2.85 -20.34
N ALA A 68 -10.33 3.04 -21.58
CA ALA A 68 -9.47 2.95 -22.76
C ALA A 68 -8.36 4.01 -22.72
N ARG A 69 -8.69 5.24 -22.32
CA ARG A 69 -7.73 6.33 -22.15
C ARG A 69 -6.70 6.01 -21.08
N THR A 70 -7.11 5.56 -19.89
CA THR A 70 -6.19 5.14 -18.82
C THR A 70 -5.24 4.04 -19.29
N LEU A 71 -5.78 2.98 -19.90
CA LEU A 71 -4.97 1.88 -20.43
C LEU A 71 -3.99 2.34 -21.52
N PHE A 72 -4.42 3.24 -22.39
CA PHE A 72 -3.56 3.84 -23.42
C PHE A 72 -2.49 4.74 -22.80
N THR A 73 -2.84 5.54 -21.79
CA THR A 73 -1.89 6.36 -21.04
C THR A 73 -0.82 5.50 -20.39
N ASP A 74 -1.20 4.42 -19.71
CA ASP A 74 -0.28 3.51 -19.04
C ASP A 74 0.65 2.79 -20.03
N LEU A 75 0.10 2.36 -21.18
CA LEU A 75 0.88 1.79 -22.28
C LEU A 75 1.89 2.80 -22.82
N ARG A 76 1.44 4.02 -23.13
CA ARG A 76 2.29 5.10 -23.64
C ARG A 76 3.41 5.44 -22.66
N LEU A 77 3.09 5.54 -21.36
CA LEU A 77 4.07 5.78 -20.30
C LEU A 77 5.10 4.65 -20.21
N SER A 78 4.67 3.40 -20.36
CA SER A 78 5.58 2.25 -20.34
C SER A 78 6.50 2.21 -21.57
N ILE A 79 6.00 2.59 -22.76
CA ILE A 79 6.82 2.73 -23.98
C ILE A 79 7.82 3.88 -23.81
N TYR A 80 7.34 5.05 -23.40
CA TYR A 80 8.17 6.25 -23.18
C TYR A 80 9.23 6.00 -22.12
N GLY A 81 8.87 5.40 -20.99
CA GLY A 81 9.78 5.01 -19.93
C GLY A 81 10.82 4.01 -20.40
N GLY A 82 10.41 2.98 -21.15
CA GLY A 82 11.35 2.02 -21.74
C GLY A 82 12.33 2.66 -22.73
N TRP A 83 11.91 3.68 -23.47
CA TRP A 83 12.82 4.39 -24.37
C TRP A 83 13.77 5.34 -23.63
N LYS A 84 13.22 6.21 -22.76
CA LYS A 84 13.97 7.24 -22.05
C LYS A 84 14.92 6.67 -20.99
N ASP A 85 14.55 5.53 -20.39
CA ASP A 85 15.31 4.86 -19.34
C ASP A 85 15.78 3.46 -19.79
N SER A 86 16.24 3.38 -21.04
CA SER A 86 16.58 2.12 -21.72
C SER A 86 17.72 1.35 -21.06
N VAL A 87 18.67 2.06 -20.43
CA VAL A 87 19.77 1.46 -19.66
C VAL A 87 19.25 0.64 -18.47
N HIS A 88 18.10 1.03 -17.90
CA HIS A 88 17.46 0.34 -16.78
C HIS A 88 16.33 -0.61 -17.20
N ASN A 89 16.22 -0.94 -18.50
CA ASN A 89 15.33 -2.02 -18.91
C ASN A 89 15.97 -3.37 -18.67
N ASP A 90 15.24 -4.26 -18.01
CA ASP A 90 15.52 -5.69 -18.05
C ASP A 90 14.61 -6.39 -19.08
N VAL A 91 14.83 -7.68 -19.27
CA VAL A 91 13.99 -8.56 -20.08
C VAL A 91 13.41 -9.67 -19.21
N LEU A 92 12.27 -10.21 -19.63
CA LEU A 92 11.70 -11.39 -18.98
C LEU A 92 12.66 -12.57 -19.17
N ARG A 93 13.15 -13.13 -18.07
CA ARG A 93 14.12 -14.23 -18.03
C ARG A 93 13.94 -15.06 -16.76
N PRO A 94 14.48 -16.29 -16.71
CA PRO A 94 14.57 -17.05 -15.47
C PRO A 94 15.27 -16.24 -14.38
N ALA A 95 14.74 -16.30 -13.16
CA ALA A 95 15.36 -15.70 -11.97
C ALA A 95 14.82 -16.36 -10.70
N LYS A 96 15.70 -16.68 -9.74
CA LYS A 96 15.33 -17.30 -8.45
C LYS A 96 14.37 -16.45 -7.62
N ASN A 97 14.58 -15.14 -7.61
CA ASN A 97 13.78 -14.17 -6.86
C ASN A 97 13.02 -13.24 -7.80
N LEU A 98 11.71 -13.10 -7.61
CA LEU A 98 10.88 -12.19 -8.38
C LEU A 98 10.32 -11.07 -7.50
N PHE A 99 10.71 -9.83 -7.79
CA PHE A 99 10.17 -8.65 -7.14
C PHE A 99 9.03 -8.06 -7.98
N VAL A 100 7.87 -7.79 -7.40
CA VAL A 100 6.74 -7.16 -8.11
C VAL A 100 6.41 -5.82 -7.46
N SER A 101 6.88 -4.74 -8.10
CA SER A 101 6.85 -3.38 -7.55
C SER A 101 5.76 -2.55 -8.20
N HIS A 102 5.37 -1.47 -7.51
CA HIS A 102 4.62 -0.37 -8.08
C HIS A 102 5.49 0.88 -8.17
N SER A 103 5.44 1.59 -9.30
CA SER A 103 6.24 2.80 -9.54
C SER A 103 6.00 3.94 -8.54
N ILE A 104 4.87 3.91 -7.83
CA ILE A 104 4.55 4.87 -6.75
C ILE A 104 5.38 4.66 -5.47
N ARG A 105 6.07 3.52 -5.32
CA ARG A 105 6.87 3.19 -4.12
C ARG A 105 8.30 3.74 -4.20
N ARG A 106 8.64 4.42 -5.30
CA ARG A 106 9.96 5.00 -5.48
C ARG A 106 10.07 6.37 -4.82
N THR A 107 11.22 6.62 -4.21
CA THR A 107 11.65 7.93 -3.72
C THR A 107 12.80 8.43 -4.59
N GLU A 108 12.90 9.74 -4.78
CA GLU A 108 13.99 10.32 -5.57
C GLU A 108 15.18 10.61 -4.67
N LEU A 109 16.32 10.02 -5.00
CA LEU A 109 17.62 10.30 -4.38
C LEU A 109 18.56 10.81 -5.49
N ASN A 110 18.91 12.10 -5.42
CA ASN A 110 19.82 12.75 -6.38
C ASN A 110 19.47 12.54 -7.86
N GLY A 111 18.21 12.74 -8.22
CA GLY A 111 17.75 12.57 -9.61
C GLY A 111 17.53 11.12 -10.04
N ILE A 112 17.69 10.15 -9.14
CA ILE A 112 17.47 8.72 -9.41
C ILE A 112 16.35 8.19 -8.52
N TRP A 113 15.45 7.39 -9.10
CA TRP A 113 14.28 6.84 -8.40
C TRP A 113 14.55 5.46 -7.82
N TYR A 114 14.56 5.40 -6.50
CA TYR A 114 14.92 4.24 -5.69
C TYR A 114 13.67 3.61 -5.06
N ASP A 115 13.47 2.31 -5.23
CA ASP A 115 12.38 1.55 -4.59
C ASP A 115 12.71 1.30 -3.11
N ILE A 116 11.99 1.98 -2.21
CA ILE A 116 12.32 1.98 -0.78
C ILE A 116 12.19 0.61 -0.11
N PHE A 117 11.52 -0.36 -0.74
CA PHE A 117 11.35 -1.70 -0.18
C PHE A 117 12.34 -2.67 -0.81
N PHE A 118 12.35 -2.75 -2.14
CA PHE A 118 13.11 -3.77 -2.84
C PHE A 118 14.56 -3.39 -3.06
N ASP A 119 14.84 -2.16 -3.47
CA ASP A 119 16.24 -1.76 -3.69
C ASP A 119 16.97 -1.80 -2.35
N THR A 120 16.33 -1.41 -1.23
CA THR A 120 16.91 -1.53 0.11
C THR A 120 17.12 -2.96 0.56
N LEU A 121 16.14 -3.84 0.32
CA LEU A 121 16.31 -5.26 0.63
C LEU A 121 17.49 -5.86 -0.15
N ILE A 122 17.61 -5.57 -1.44
CA ILE A 122 18.69 -6.07 -2.29
C ILE A 122 20.05 -5.49 -1.88
N ASP A 123 20.11 -4.20 -1.50
CA ASP A 123 21.34 -3.56 -1.05
C ASP A 123 21.85 -4.11 0.29
N GLN A 124 20.92 -4.44 1.20
CA GLN A 124 21.25 -4.91 2.55
C GLN A 124 21.45 -6.43 2.63
N ASP A 125 20.90 -7.20 1.69
CA ASP A 125 21.02 -8.66 1.65
C ASP A 125 21.79 -9.12 0.41
N SER A 126 23.10 -9.29 0.59
CA SER A 126 24.02 -9.75 -0.46
C SER A 126 23.73 -11.18 -0.96
N SER A 127 22.87 -11.95 -0.29
CA SER A 127 22.45 -13.27 -0.76
C SER A 127 21.45 -13.18 -1.93
N ILE A 128 20.82 -12.03 -2.16
CA ILE A 128 19.89 -11.77 -3.25
C ILE A 128 20.64 -11.34 -4.50
N THR A 129 21.23 -12.30 -5.22
CA THR A 129 22.02 -12.05 -6.43
C THR A 129 21.28 -12.35 -7.72
N ASP A 130 20.48 -13.43 -7.75
CA ASP A 130 19.65 -13.81 -8.90
C ASP A 130 18.21 -13.33 -8.72
N TYR A 131 17.90 -12.19 -9.31
CA TYR A 131 16.57 -11.59 -9.24
C TYR A 131 16.12 -10.94 -10.55
N LEU A 132 14.81 -10.74 -10.63
CA LEU A 132 14.13 -9.95 -11.65
C LEU A 132 13.09 -9.05 -10.98
N THR A 133 13.05 -7.78 -11.37
CA THR A 133 12.02 -6.84 -10.90
C THR A 133 11.00 -6.57 -12.01
N LEU A 134 9.74 -6.81 -11.70
CA LEU A 134 8.59 -6.47 -12.53
C LEU A 134 7.94 -5.20 -11.99
N GLU A 135 7.75 -4.21 -12.86
CA GLU A 135 7.17 -2.91 -12.49
C GLU A 135 5.73 -2.80 -13.00
N LEU A 136 4.80 -2.60 -12.07
CA LEU A 136 3.42 -2.21 -12.33
C LEU A 136 3.33 -0.68 -12.35
N VAL A 137 3.29 -0.10 -13.55
CA VAL A 137 3.16 1.36 -13.70
C VAL A 137 1.73 1.76 -13.43
N VAL A 138 1.51 2.66 -12.48
CA VAL A 138 0.19 3.26 -12.23
C VAL A 138 0.15 4.65 -12.87
N SER A 139 -0.97 5.03 -13.48
CA SER A 139 -1.11 6.24 -14.29
C SER A 139 -0.42 7.47 -13.69
N ASN A 140 0.38 8.17 -14.52
CA ASN A 140 1.17 9.37 -14.19
C ASN A 140 2.28 9.21 -13.14
N SER A 141 2.62 7.98 -12.74
CA SER A 141 3.69 7.73 -11.76
C SER A 141 4.98 7.18 -12.38
N LEU A 142 5.31 7.56 -13.61
CA LEU A 142 6.58 7.15 -14.21
C LEU A 142 7.73 7.86 -13.49
N ARG A 143 8.58 7.07 -12.83
CA ARG A 143 9.69 7.52 -11.98
C ARG A 143 11.00 7.05 -12.60
N ILE A 144 11.64 7.92 -13.39
CA ILE A 144 12.85 7.64 -14.16
C ILE A 144 13.87 8.78 -14.03
N PRO A 145 15.19 8.51 -14.10
CA PRO A 145 15.82 7.19 -14.24
C PRO A 145 15.63 6.30 -13.00
N ARG A 146 15.43 4.99 -13.20
CA ARG A 146 15.33 4.02 -12.10
C ARG A 146 16.70 3.68 -11.56
N TYR A 147 16.80 3.39 -10.25
CA TYR A 147 18.05 2.93 -9.65
C TYR A 147 18.46 1.53 -10.13
N ARG A 148 17.52 0.58 -10.16
CA ARG A 148 17.74 -0.79 -10.65
C ARG A 148 17.00 -1.07 -11.96
N LYS A 149 17.50 -2.07 -12.68
CA LYS A 149 16.83 -2.59 -13.88
C LYS A 149 15.47 -3.19 -13.51
N SER A 150 14.45 -2.92 -14.31
CA SER A 150 13.14 -3.59 -14.18
C SER A 150 12.44 -3.78 -15.53
N VAL A 151 11.46 -4.69 -15.56
CA VAL A 151 10.59 -4.96 -16.71
C VAL A 151 9.22 -4.30 -16.48
N TYR A 152 8.83 -3.38 -17.36
CA TYR A 152 7.47 -2.82 -17.33
C TYR A 152 6.43 -3.86 -17.76
N THR A 153 5.48 -4.14 -16.88
CA THR A 153 4.48 -5.21 -17.09
C THR A 153 3.22 -4.75 -17.82
N ASN A 154 2.93 -3.45 -17.85
CA ASN A 154 1.68 -2.89 -18.37
C ASN A 154 1.39 -3.27 -19.82
N LYS A 155 2.42 -3.41 -20.67
CA LYS A 155 2.26 -3.89 -22.05
C LYS A 155 1.61 -5.27 -22.06
N ALA A 156 2.19 -6.22 -21.34
CA ALA A 156 1.70 -7.58 -21.27
C ALA A 156 0.34 -7.63 -20.56
N LEU A 157 0.18 -6.88 -19.46
CA LEU A 157 -1.07 -6.81 -18.71
C LEU A 157 -2.23 -6.31 -19.58
N LEU A 158 -2.02 -5.27 -20.38
CA LEU A 158 -3.02 -4.73 -21.29
C LEU A 158 -3.55 -5.78 -22.27
N TRP A 159 -2.65 -6.52 -22.94
CA TRP A 159 -3.03 -7.59 -23.85
C TRP A 159 -3.91 -8.64 -23.17
N HIS A 160 -3.61 -9.00 -21.92
CA HIS A 160 -4.40 -9.94 -21.14
C HIS A 160 -5.73 -9.35 -20.64
N THR A 161 -5.81 -8.04 -20.37
CA THR A 161 -7.07 -7.39 -19.95
C THR A 161 -8.12 -7.33 -21.07
N LEU A 162 -7.68 -7.25 -22.33
CA LEU A 162 -8.56 -7.19 -23.52
C LEU A 162 -9.13 -8.57 -23.91
N GLY A 163 -8.50 -9.67 -23.47
CA GLY A 163 -9.00 -11.02 -23.70
C GLY A 163 -10.40 -11.23 -23.11
N ARG A 164 -11.25 -12.03 -23.77
CA ARG A 164 -12.54 -12.44 -23.21
C ARG A 164 -12.33 -13.67 -22.33
N THR A 165 -12.69 -13.56 -21.07
CA THR A 165 -12.77 -14.72 -20.16
C THR A 165 -14.23 -14.96 -19.84
N LYS A 166 -14.70 -16.16 -20.13
CA LYS A 166 -16.01 -16.63 -19.67
C LYS A 166 -15.80 -17.32 -18.34
N ILE A 167 -16.58 -16.92 -17.34
CA ILE A 167 -16.74 -17.69 -16.11
C ILE A 167 -17.98 -18.53 -16.32
N ASN A 168 -17.90 -19.83 -16.04
CA ASN A 168 -19.08 -20.68 -16.14
C ASN A 168 -20.04 -20.28 -15.01
N PRO A 169 -21.31 -19.94 -15.30
CA PRO A 169 -22.27 -19.57 -14.26
C PRO A 169 -22.41 -20.63 -13.15
N VAL A 170 -22.22 -21.91 -13.49
CA VAL A 170 -22.27 -23.02 -12.53
C VAL A 170 -21.15 -22.94 -11.49
N GLU A 171 -19.97 -22.43 -11.86
CA GLU A 171 -18.81 -22.30 -10.96
C GLU A 171 -19.00 -21.22 -9.89
N VAL A 172 -20.01 -20.36 -10.05
CA VAL A 172 -20.27 -19.21 -9.18
C VAL A 172 -21.70 -19.21 -8.63
N LEU A 173 -22.36 -20.37 -8.54
CA LEU A 173 -23.68 -20.50 -7.92
C LEU A 173 -23.69 -20.03 -6.46
N TRP A 174 -22.58 -20.23 -5.75
CA TRP A 174 -22.39 -19.76 -4.37
C TRP A 174 -22.43 -18.23 -4.24
N LEU A 175 -22.29 -17.48 -5.33
CA LEU A 175 -22.25 -16.03 -5.31
C LEU A 175 -23.56 -15.42 -4.80
N ASP A 176 -24.70 -16.06 -5.08
CA ASP A 176 -26.01 -15.57 -4.65
C ASP A 176 -26.17 -15.60 -3.13
N ASP A 177 -25.70 -16.67 -2.48
CA ASP A 177 -25.66 -16.79 -1.01
C ASP A 177 -24.75 -15.73 -0.37
N VAL A 178 -23.53 -15.57 -0.92
CA VAL A 178 -22.60 -14.53 -0.47
C VAL A 178 -23.22 -13.14 -0.59
N ILE A 179 -23.85 -12.84 -1.73
CA ILE A 179 -24.51 -11.53 -1.94
C ILE A 179 -25.63 -11.33 -0.93
N ALA A 180 -26.49 -12.33 -0.72
CA ALA A 180 -27.63 -12.21 0.18
C ALA A 180 -27.19 -11.86 1.61
N LYS A 181 -26.19 -12.57 2.16
CA LYS A 181 -25.73 -12.32 3.54
C LYS A 181 -24.85 -11.07 3.65
N ALA A 182 -23.94 -10.86 2.71
CA ALA A 182 -22.99 -9.74 2.80
C ALA A 182 -23.66 -8.39 2.50
N ALA A 183 -24.66 -8.35 1.61
CA ALA A 183 -25.41 -7.12 1.34
C ALA A 183 -26.12 -6.60 2.60
N ASP A 184 -26.74 -7.50 3.36
CA ASP A 184 -27.37 -7.17 4.64
C ASP A 184 -26.32 -6.78 5.69
N CYS A 185 -25.30 -7.62 5.89
CA CYS A 185 -24.26 -7.41 6.90
C CYS A 185 -23.53 -6.06 6.77
N PHE A 186 -23.32 -5.58 5.54
CA PHE A 186 -22.58 -4.35 5.25
C PHE A 186 -23.45 -3.20 4.74
N GLU A 187 -24.77 -3.36 4.70
CA GLU A 187 -25.73 -2.35 4.21
C GLU A 187 -25.40 -1.89 2.76
N ILE A 188 -25.01 -2.85 1.91
CA ILE A 188 -24.63 -2.62 0.51
C ILE A 188 -25.79 -3.06 -0.39
N SER A 189 -26.12 -2.27 -1.42
CA SER A 189 -27.05 -2.71 -2.47
C SER A 189 -26.63 -4.07 -3.06
N PRO A 190 -27.51 -5.10 -3.06
CA PRO A 190 -27.19 -6.42 -3.62
C PRO A 190 -26.72 -6.36 -5.08
N ILE A 191 -27.32 -5.46 -5.88
CA ILE A 191 -26.96 -5.27 -7.29
C ILE A 191 -25.53 -4.69 -7.40
N LYS A 192 -25.20 -3.70 -6.57
CA LYS A 192 -23.85 -3.12 -6.53
C LYS A 192 -22.82 -4.17 -6.14
N LEU A 193 -23.09 -4.94 -5.08
CA LEU A 193 -22.19 -5.99 -4.61
C LEU A 193 -21.98 -7.07 -5.67
N ARG A 194 -23.06 -7.56 -6.29
CA ARG A 194 -23.01 -8.53 -7.40
C ARG A 194 -22.11 -8.05 -8.53
N ASN A 195 -22.29 -6.81 -8.98
CA ASN A 195 -21.53 -6.25 -10.09
C ASN A 195 -20.03 -6.14 -9.74
N THR A 196 -19.71 -5.69 -8.53
CA THR A 196 -18.33 -5.61 -8.05
C THR A 196 -17.69 -7.00 -8.00
N LEU A 197 -18.33 -7.99 -7.37
CA LEU A 197 -17.79 -9.34 -7.26
C LEU A 197 -17.61 -10.01 -8.63
N LEU A 198 -18.60 -9.93 -9.52
CA LEU A 198 -18.48 -10.47 -10.88
C LEU A 198 -17.36 -9.79 -11.68
N SER A 199 -17.19 -8.48 -11.52
CA SER A 199 -16.09 -7.74 -12.16
C SER A 199 -14.74 -8.19 -11.63
N SER A 200 -14.59 -8.29 -10.30
CA SER A 200 -13.39 -8.78 -9.63
C SER A 200 -13.03 -10.20 -10.05
N LEU A 201 -14.01 -11.13 -10.09
CA LEU A 201 -13.80 -12.51 -10.52
C LEU A 201 -13.31 -12.60 -11.98
N LYS A 202 -13.92 -11.84 -12.89
CA LYS A 202 -13.50 -11.81 -14.30
C LYS A 202 -12.09 -11.25 -14.46
N ALA A 203 -11.75 -10.21 -13.70
CA ALA A 203 -10.42 -9.62 -13.74
C ALA A 203 -9.38 -10.55 -13.08
N PHE A 204 -9.70 -11.19 -11.96
CA PHE A 204 -8.88 -12.21 -11.31
C PHE A 204 -8.53 -13.35 -12.29
N ALA A 205 -9.52 -13.93 -12.96
CA ALA A 205 -9.30 -15.02 -13.91
C ALA A 205 -8.38 -14.61 -15.08
N LYS A 206 -8.48 -13.36 -15.58
CA LYS A 206 -7.56 -12.84 -16.61
C LYS A 206 -6.14 -12.66 -16.08
N LEU A 207 -6.01 -12.12 -14.87
CA LEU A 207 -4.72 -11.89 -14.24
C LEU A 207 -4.02 -13.20 -13.93
N LYS A 208 -4.76 -14.26 -13.57
CA LYS A 208 -4.19 -15.61 -13.43
C LYS A 208 -3.55 -16.10 -14.72
N LEU A 209 -4.18 -15.91 -15.89
CA LEU A 209 -3.59 -16.31 -17.17
C LEU A 209 -2.30 -15.55 -17.48
N TYR A 210 -2.27 -14.25 -17.17
CA TYR A 210 -1.07 -13.44 -17.28
C TYR A 210 0.05 -13.98 -16.38
N TRP A 211 -0.22 -14.15 -15.10
CA TRP A 211 0.77 -14.62 -14.14
C TRP A 211 1.21 -16.06 -14.42
N GLN A 212 0.33 -16.93 -14.90
CA GLN A 212 0.69 -18.28 -15.35
C GLN A 212 1.77 -18.23 -16.43
N LYS A 213 1.58 -17.37 -17.44
CA LYS A 213 2.58 -17.18 -18.51
C LYS A 213 3.88 -16.60 -17.96
N THR A 214 3.80 -15.54 -17.15
CA THR A 214 4.96 -14.88 -16.56
C THR A 214 5.76 -15.83 -15.68
N LEU A 215 5.13 -16.57 -14.78
CA LEU A 215 5.81 -17.51 -13.88
C LEU A 215 6.32 -18.76 -14.60
N ASN A 216 5.74 -19.16 -15.73
CA ASN A 216 6.33 -20.20 -16.59
C ASN A 216 7.65 -19.74 -17.24
N THR A 217 7.82 -18.44 -17.48
CA THR A 217 9.05 -17.86 -18.04
C THR A 217 10.09 -17.55 -16.97
N VAL A 218 9.69 -16.92 -15.86
CA VAL A 218 10.61 -16.52 -14.78
C VAL A 218 11.03 -17.70 -13.92
N GLN A 219 10.13 -18.66 -13.70
CA GLN A 219 10.36 -19.84 -12.85
C GLN A 219 10.99 -19.49 -11.48
N PRO A 220 10.45 -18.49 -10.74
CA PRO A 220 11.04 -18.11 -9.47
C PRO A 220 10.76 -19.15 -8.39
N THR A 221 11.64 -19.20 -7.40
CA THR A 221 11.41 -19.97 -6.16
C THR A 221 10.74 -19.10 -5.09
N THR A 222 10.96 -17.78 -5.14
CA THR A 222 10.42 -16.81 -4.19
C THR A 222 9.92 -15.56 -4.92
N ILE A 223 8.76 -15.05 -4.50
CA ILE A 223 8.16 -13.81 -4.97
C ILE A 223 8.05 -12.85 -3.80
N TYR A 224 8.50 -11.61 -3.99
CA TYR A 224 8.39 -10.52 -3.03
C TYR A 224 7.35 -9.51 -3.50
N LEU A 225 6.40 -9.21 -2.62
CA LEU A 225 5.32 -8.24 -2.82
C LEU A 225 5.41 -7.15 -1.77
N VAL A 226 4.90 -5.97 -2.11
CA VAL A 226 4.60 -4.91 -1.15
C VAL A 226 3.09 -4.70 -1.25
N ASN A 227 2.36 -4.98 -0.18
CA ASN A 227 0.89 -4.99 -0.17
C ASN A 227 0.30 -6.12 -1.05
N TRP A 228 0.18 -7.31 -0.48
CA TRP A 228 -0.36 -8.49 -1.16
C TRP A 228 -1.83 -8.38 -1.59
N TYR A 229 -2.63 -7.50 -0.98
CA TYR A 229 -4.09 -7.47 -1.16
C TYR A 229 -4.54 -6.56 -2.32
N SER A 230 -3.91 -6.68 -3.48
CA SER A 230 -4.40 -6.09 -4.73
C SER A 230 -4.90 -7.17 -5.68
N LEU A 231 -5.83 -6.84 -6.58
CA LEU A 231 -6.33 -7.85 -7.52
C LEU A 231 -5.22 -8.53 -8.36
N PRO A 232 -4.19 -7.82 -8.88
CA PRO A 232 -3.03 -8.45 -9.49
C PRO A 232 -2.25 -9.36 -8.54
N HIS A 233 -2.05 -8.96 -7.28
CA HIS A 233 -1.27 -9.74 -6.31
C HIS A 233 -2.02 -10.95 -5.76
N LEU A 234 -3.35 -10.89 -5.59
CA LEU A 234 -4.20 -12.05 -5.29
C LEU A 234 -4.08 -13.11 -6.38
N ALA A 235 -4.17 -12.69 -7.64
CA ALA A 235 -4.02 -13.59 -8.79
C ALA A 235 -2.59 -14.16 -8.90
N LEU A 236 -1.57 -13.36 -8.60
CA LEU A 236 -0.18 -13.80 -8.55
C LEU A 236 0.03 -14.86 -7.47
N SER A 237 -0.46 -14.61 -6.26
CA SER A 237 -0.35 -15.54 -5.12
C SER A 237 -1.05 -16.86 -5.41
N SER A 238 -2.24 -16.82 -6.02
CA SER A 238 -2.95 -18.02 -6.49
C SER A 238 -2.12 -18.88 -7.45
N VAL A 239 -1.49 -18.26 -8.47
CA VAL A 239 -0.65 -18.98 -9.43
C VAL A 239 0.66 -19.44 -8.80
N ALA A 240 1.23 -18.67 -7.88
CA ALA A 240 2.43 -19.06 -7.14
C ALA A 240 2.16 -20.29 -6.27
N SER A 241 1.04 -20.30 -5.54
CA SER A 241 0.60 -21.43 -4.72
C SER A 241 0.43 -22.72 -5.53
N SER A 242 -0.19 -22.65 -6.72
CA SER A 242 -0.35 -23.83 -7.59
C SER A 242 0.97 -24.39 -8.12
N LYS A 243 2.04 -23.60 -8.04
CA LYS A 243 3.41 -23.95 -8.45
C LYS A 243 4.35 -24.19 -7.28
N SER A 244 3.85 -24.17 -6.04
CA SER A 244 4.68 -24.24 -4.83
C SER A 244 5.79 -23.18 -4.77
N ILE A 245 5.51 -21.98 -5.28
CA ILE A 245 6.41 -20.83 -5.23
C ILE A 245 6.09 -20.04 -3.96
N ARG A 246 7.11 -19.75 -3.15
CA ARG A 246 6.96 -18.98 -1.91
C ARG A 246 6.60 -17.54 -2.23
N VAL A 247 5.61 -16.99 -1.54
CA VAL A 247 5.23 -15.57 -1.63
C VAL A 247 5.46 -14.89 -0.30
N ILE A 248 6.21 -13.80 -0.34
CA ILE A 248 6.57 -12.96 0.81
C ILE A 248 5.92 -11.59 0.62
N ASP A 249 5.12 -11.16 1.58
CA ASP A 249 4.62 -9.78 1.67
C ASP A 249 5.52 -8.97 2.60
N ILE A 250 6.08 -7.89 2.08
CA ILE A 250 6.87 -6.93 2.85
C ILE A 250 5.93 -5.84 3.38
N GLN A 251 5.96 -5.63 4.69
CA GLN A 251 5.17 -4.60 5.36
C GLN A 251 5.43 -3.21 4.76
N HIS A 252 4.35 -2.47 4.57
CA HIS A 252 4.34 -1.17 3.89
C HIS A 252 3.56 -0.09 4.66
N GLY A 253 3.16 -0.39 5.88
CA GLY A 253 2.28 0.42 6.72
C GLY A 253 1.67 -0.43 7.84
N LEU A 254 0.57 0.03 8.43
CA LEU A 254 -0.11 -0.66 9.53
C LEU A 254 -0.62 -2.06 9.14
N GLN A 255 -0.26 -3.08 9.94
CA GLN A 255 -0.77 -4.46 9.80
C GLN A 255 -1.40 -4.99 11.10
N GLY A 256 -2.05 -4.10 11.86
CA GLY A 256 -2.65 -4.44 13.14
C GLY A 256 -3.92 -5.29 13.06
N HIS A 257 -4.42 -5.70 14.23
CA HIS A 257 -5.58 -6.60 14.38
C HIS A 257 -6.86 -6.09 13.68
N TYR A 258 -7.05 -4.78 13.62
CA TYR A 258 -8.20 -4.15 12.95
C TYR A 258 -7.95 -3.80 11.48
N HIS A 259 -6.79 -4.14 10.92
CA HIS A 259 -6.55 -3.92 9.50
C HIS A 259 -7.41 -4.87 8.67
N TRP A 260 -8.21 -4.30 7.77
CA TRP A 260 -9.27 -5.00 7.06
C TRP A 260 -8.78 -6.15 6.15
N MET A 261 -7.49 -6.19 5.79
CA MET A 261 -6.86 -7.33 5.10
C MET A 261 -5.81 -8.09 5.91
N TYR A 262 -5.27 -7.56 7.02
CA TYR A 262 -4.20 -8.26 7.76
C TYR A 262 -4.68 -8.92 9.05
N GLY A 263 -5.85 -8.55 9.59
CA GLY A 263 -6.36 -9.11 10.84
C GLY A 263 -7.62 -9.97 10.67
N GLY A 264 -7.97 -10.75 11.70
CA GLY A 264 -9.30 -11.36 11.83
C GLY A 264 -9.71 -12.33 10.73
N TRP A 265 -8.80 -13.18 10.25
CA TRP A 265 -9.15 -14.26 9.33
C TRP A 265 -9.64 -15.51 10.09
N ARG A 266 -10.61 -16.21 9.51
CA ARG A 266 -10.88 -17.61 9.85
C ARG A 266 -10.24 -18.46 8.75
N LEU A 267 -9.25 -19.28 9.10
CA LEU A 267 -8.64 -20.17 8.12
C LEU A 267 -9.65 -21.24 7.65
N PRO A 268 -9.57 -21.65 6.38
CA PRO A 268 -10.33 -22.78 5.88
C PRO A 268 -9.82 -24.08 6.53
N ALA A 269 -10.58 -25.18 6.38
CA ALA A 269 -10.20 -26.50 6.88
C ALA A 269 -8.85 -26.99 6.34
N SER A 270 -8.43 -26.51 5.16
CA SER A 270 -7.10 -26.78 4.61
C SER A 270 -5.95 -26.09 5.36
N GLY A 271 -6.25 -25.20 6.31
CA GLY A 271 -5.27 -24.43 7.07
C GLY A 271 -4.57 -23.32 6.28
N ARG A 272 -4.95 -23.07 5.03
CA ARG A 272 -4.37 -22.02 4.18
C ARG A 272 -5.31 -21.51 3.09
N PHE A 273 -5.12 -20.25 2.71
CA PHE A 273 -5.71 -19.64 1.52
C PHE A 273 -4.65 -19.51 0.41
N GLU A 274 -4.96 -19.95 -0.81
CA GLU A 274 -4.02 -19.90 -1.94
C GLU A 274 -3.74 -18.47 -2.42
N LEU A 275 -4.61 -17.52 -2.08
CA LEU A 275 -4.51 -16.11 -2.48
C LEU A 275 -3.70 -15.26 -1.50
N LEU A 276 -3.29 -15.81 -0.35
CA LEU A 276 -2.52 -15.12 0.67
C LEU A 276 -1.01 -15.47 0.56
N PRO A 277 -0.12 -14.56 0.96
CA PRO A 277 1.30 -14.85 1.15
C PRO A 277 1.55 -16.00 2.13
N GLU A 278 2.65 -16.73 1.93
CA GLU A 278 3.15 -17.69 2.91
C GLU A 278 3.79 -16.96 4.10
N VAL A 279 4.61 -15.96 3.80
CA VAL A 279 5.38 -15.20 4.78
C VAL A 279 4.95 -13.74 4.76
N PHE A 280 4.72 -13.17 5.94
CA PHE A 280 4.57 -11.74 6.14
C PHE A 280 5.83 -11.21 6.83
N GLN A 281 6.65 -10.45 6.11
CA GLN A 281 7.80 -9.77 6.69
C GLN A 281 7.37 -8.47 7.33
N VAL A 282 7.36 -8.47 8.66
CA VAL A 282 6.84 -7.39 9.49
C VAL A 282 7.95 -6.62 10.22
N TRP A 283 7.62 -5.43 10.68
CA TRP A 283 8.56 -4.50 11.30
C TRP A 283 8.72 -4.73 12.81
N GLY A 284 7.72 -5.30 13.49
CA GLY A 284 7.75 -5.47 14.94
C GLY A 284 6.82 -6.56 15.47
N GLU A 285 6.81 -6.70 16.79
CA GLU A 285 6.07 -7.74 17.51
C GLU A 285 4.55 -7.56 17.44
N ALA A 286 4.04 -6.32 17.43
CA ALA A 286 2.60 -6.10 17.34
C ALA A 286 2.00 -6.64 16.03
N GLU A 287 2.63 -6.39 14.88
CA GLU A 287 2.17 -6.94 13.61
C GLU A 287 2.33 -8.47 13.57
N GLN A 288 3.44 -8.99 14.09
CA GLN A 288 3.63 -10.44 14.18
C GLN A 288 2.52 -11.09 15.00
N LYS A 289 2.18 -10.52 16.16
CA LYS A 289 1.11 -10.99 17.03
C LYS A 289 -0.25 -10.90 16.35
N ALA A 290 -0.52 -9.81 15.63
CA ALA A 290 -1.78 -9.62 14.90
C ALA A 290 -1.99 -10.69 13.82
N ILE A 291 -0.93 -11.05 13.10
CA ILE A 291 -0.96 -12.09 12.06
C ILE A 291 -1.03 -13.49 12.69
N SER A 292 -0.18 -13.76 13.68
CA SER A 292 -0.12 -15.04 14.38
C SER A 292 -1.45 -15.42 15.03
N ALA A 293 -2.23 -14.42 15.48
CA ALA A 293 -3.52 -14.62 16.12
C ALA A 293 -4.57 -15.31 15.23
N TRP A 294 -4.48 -15.18 13.90
CA TRP A 294 -5.39 -15.89 12.99
C TRP A 294 -4.69 -16.98 12.19
N SER A 295 -3.37 -16.89 12.01
CA SER A 295 -2.63 -17.84 11.20
C SER A 295 -2.23 -19.12 11.95
N ASN A 296 -2.19 -19.06 13.29
CA ASN A 296 -1.68 -20.11 14.18
C ASN A 296 -0.29 -20.63 13.79
N ASN A 297 0.49 -19.84 13.04
CA ASN A 297 1.83 -20.20 12.51
C ASN A 297 1.86 -21.55 11.78
N HIS A 298 0.78 -21.89 11.06
CA HIS A 298 0.78 -23.06 10.19
C HIS A 298 1.52 -22.76 8.88
N PHE A 299 0.78 -22.61 7.77
CA PHE A 299 1.37 -22.25 6.49
C PHE A 299 1.67 -20.75 6.44
N HIS A 300 0.71 -19.93 6.89
CA HIS A 300 0.85 -18.48 6.97
C HIS A 300 1.54 -18.08 8.28
N HIS A 301 2.60 -17.28 8.21
CA HIS A 301 3.32 -16.82 9.40
C HIS A 301 3.97 -15.45 9.19
N ALA A 302 4.33 -14.80 10.30
CA ALA A 302 4.94 -13.48 10.27
C ALA A 302 6.38 -13.51 10.86
N ASP A 303 7.31 -12.97 10.09
CA ASP A 303 8.73 -12.87 10.44
C ASP A 303 9.09 -11.41 10.73
N ILE A 304 9.63 -11.14 11.91
CA ILE A 304 10.10 -9.80 12.27
C ILE A 304 11.45 -9.56 11.57
N VAL A 305 11.47 -8.61 10.64
CA VAL A 305 12.66 -8.21 9.89
C VAL A 305 13.02 -6.73 10.08
N GLY A 306 12.18 -5.97 10.79
CA GLY A 306 12.35 -4.54 10.98
C GLY A 306 12.06 -3.71 9.73
N ASN A 307 12.06 -2.38 9.88
CA ASN A 307 11.90 -1.46 8.77
C ASN A 307 13.26 -1.17 8.10
N ARG A 308 13.58 -1.93 7.05
CA ARG A 308 14.86 -1.83 6.33
C ARG A 308 15.16 -0.44 5.78
N TRP A 309 14.13 0.27 5.29
CA TRP A 309 14.27 1.64 4.80
C TRP A 309 14.63 2.62 5.92
N LEU A 310 13.99 2.44 7.07
CA LEU A 310 14.23 3.26 8.26
C LEU A 310 15.62 3.02 8.88
N ASN A 311 16.13 1.78 8.76
CA ASN A 311 17.44 1.39 9.27
C ASN A 311 18.62 1.95 8.44
N ASN A 312 18.36 2.63 7.33
CA ASN A 312 19.42 3.33 6.59
C ASN A 312 19.99 4.49 7.42
N SER A 313 21.32 4.65 7.37
CA SER A 313 22.04 5.74 8.04
C SER A 313 22.07 7.01 7.20
N ASP A 314 22.43 8.14 7.82
CA ASP A 314 22.67 9.40 7.11
C ASP A 314 23.70 9.21 5.99
N ASP A 315 24.76 8.43 6.25
CA ASP A 315 25.80 8.11 5.26
C ASP A 315 25.24 7.38 4.03
N PHE A 316 24.28 6.48 4.18
CA PHE A 316 23.60 5.86 3.04
C PHE A 316 22.91 6.93 2.17
N PHE A 317 22.15 7.83 2.78
CA PHE A 317 21.46 8.89 2.04
C PHE A 317 22.43 9.87 1.37
N TYR A 318 23.53 10.20 2.05
CA TYR A 318 24.57 11.07 1.49
C TYR A 318 25.34 10.40 0.35
N GLN A 319 25.64 9.11 0.45
CA GLN A 319 26.24 8.32 -0.65
C GLN A 319 25.31 8.26 -1.86
N HIS A 320 24.00 8.24 -1.64
CA HIS A 320 22.98 8.32 -2.69
C HIS A 320 22.62 9.78 -3.06
N GLY A 321 23.50 10.73 -2.74
CA GLY A 321 23.52 12.09 -3.26
C GLY A 321 22.52 13.06 -2.63
N ILE A 322 21.96 12.74 -1.46
CA ILE A 322 21.33 13.76 -0.63
C ILE A 322 22.40 14.75 -0.19
N LYS A 323 22.20 16.05 -0.44
CA LYS A 323 23.15 17.08 -0.03
C LYS A 323 23.07 17.30 1.49
N ARG A 324 24.23 17.18 2.17
CA ARG A 324 24.38 17.45 3.62
C ARG A 324 23.88 18.84 4.03
N GLN A 325 23.95 19.81 3.12
CA GLN A 325 23.65 21.23 3.35
C GLN A 325 22.34 21.48 4.11
N PHE A 326 21.23 20.82 3.75
CA PHE A 326 19.97 21.05 4.45
C PHE A 326 19.96 20.42 5.85
N ILE A 327 20.58 19.25 6.02
CA ILE A 327 20.69 18.64 7.35
C ILE A 327 21.60 19.45 8.26
N ASP A 328 22.70 19.99 7.72
CA ASP A 328 23.57 20.90 8.44
C ASP A 328 22.81 22.17 8.85
N PHE A 329 21.93 22.68 7.97
CA PHE A 329 21.02 23.78 8.29
C PHE A 329 20.05 23.40 9.43
N VAL A 330 19.38 22.24 9.36
CA VAL A 330 18.47 21.76 10.42
C VAL A 330 19.21 21.68 11.76
N LYS A 331 20.42 21.10 11.78
CA LYS A 331 21.27 21.02 12.97
C LYS A 331 21.67 22.40 13.49
N ALA A 332 21.92 23.36 12.60
CA ALA A 332 22.28 24.73 12.97
C ALA A 332 21.12 25.53 13.59
N GLN A 333 19.86 25.13 13.37
CA GLN A 333 18.70 25.74 14.04
C GLN A 333 18.58 25.32 15.51
N GLY A 334 19.38 24.36 15.99
CA GLY A 334 19.30 23.83 17.35
C GLY A 334 18.28 22.70 17.44
N ASP A 335 17.02 23.05 17.66
CA ASP A 335 15.91 22.08 17.79
C ASP A 335 15.01 22.08 16.55
N ALA A 336 14.50 20.91 16.18
CA ALA A 336 13.62 20.73 15.04
C ALA A 336 12.50 19.73 15.36
N VAL A 337 11.30 20.04 14.88
CA VAL A 337 10.12 19.18 15.02
C VAL A 337 9.58 18.81 13.65
N LEU A 338 9.13 17.58 13.47
CA LEU A 338 8.54 17.12 12.20
C LEU A 338 7.02 17.03 12.32
N TYR A 339 6.30 17.79 11.51
CA TYR A 339 4.88 17.57 11.29
C TYR A 339 4.65 16.76 10.01
N THR A 340 3.97 15.62 10.12
CA THR A 340 3.54 14.85 8.94
C THR A 340 2.09 15.13 8.60
N HIS A 341 1.89 15.86 7.51
CA HIS A 341 0.58 16.24 7.02
C HIS A 341 -0.14 15.04 6.40
N GLN A 342 -1.41 14.88 6.75
CA GLN A 342 -2.30 13.82 6.27
C GLN A 342 -3.42 14.40 5.41
N TRP A 343 -4.23 13.50 4.84
CA TRP A 343 -5.37 13.86 4.00
C TRP A 343 -6.32 14.79 4.75
N SER A 344 -6.59 15.94 4.16
CA SER A 344 -7.67 16.83 4.58
C SER A 344 -8.71 16.99 3.50
N ASP A 345 -9.99 16.86 3.88
CA ASP A 345 -11.14 17.25 3.06
C ASP A 345 -11.29 18.79 3.03
N GLY A 346 -10.22 19.49 2.61
CA GLY A 346 -10.15 20.96 2.54
C GLY A 346 -9.82 21.67 3.86
N GLN A 347 -9.74 20.96 4.99
CA GLN A 347 -9.25 21.50 6.28
C GLN A 347 -7.86 20.95 6.60
N TYR A 348 -6.80 21.62 6.13
CA TYR A 348 -5.42 21.09 6.21
C TYR A 348 -4.89 20.93 7.64
N PHE A 349 -5.43 21.71 8.58
CA PHE A 349 -5.07 21.64 9.99
C PHE A 349 -6.29 21.80 10.89
N SER A 350 -6.34 21.05 11.98
CA SER A 350 -7.22 21.38 13.09
C SER A 350 -6.68 22.61 13.84
N LYS A 351 -7.56 23.29 14.58
CA LYS A 351 -7.16 24.43 15.42
C LYS A 351 -6.07 24.03 16.44
N GLN A 352 -6.19 22.83 17.00
CA GLN A 352 -5.23 22.29 17.96
C GLN A 352 -3.85 22.06 17.31
N VAL A 353 -3.82 21.51 16.09
CA VAL A 353 -2.56 21.34 15.37
C VAL A 353 -1.92 22.70 15.07
N ILE A 354 -2.68 23.68 14.56
CA ILE A 354 -2.14 25.03 14.33
C ILE A 354 -1.59 25.65 15.61
N ALA A 355 -2.31 25.55 16.72
CA ALA A 355 -1.86 26.08 18.00
C ALA A 355 -0.52 25.46 18.45
N GLU A 356 -0.35 24.16 18.27
CA GLU A 356 0.89 23.48 18.60
C GLU A 356 2.02 23.86 17.63
N LEU A 357 1.79 23.90 16.31
CA LEU A 357 2.80 24.32 15.34
C LEU A 357 3.24 25.77 15.58
N LEU A 358 2.31 26.66 15.92
CA LEU A 358 2.62 28.04 16.31
C LEU A 358 3.53 28.08 17.53
N LYS A 359 3.22 27.29 18.56
CA LYS A 359 4.05 27.18 19.77
C LYS A 359 5.46 26.68 19.44
N GLN A 360 5.58 25.59 18.69
CA GLN A 360 6.87 25.00 18.33
C GLN A 360 7.73 25.94 17.46
N SER A 361 7.12 26.65 16.52
CA SER A 361 7.83 27.57 15.63
C SER A 361 8.47 28.79 16.31
N LYS A 362 8.21 29.00 17.60
CA LYS A 362 8.89 30.05 18.41
C LYS A 362 10.24 29.61 18.95
N THR A 363 10.47 28.31 19.07
CA THR A 363 11.65 27.74 19.74
C THR A 363 12.40 26.70 18.91
N ALA A 364 11.79 26.18 17.85
CA ALA A 364 12.33 25.15 16.99
C ALA A 364 12.02 25.44 15.51
N LEU A 365 12.76 24.80 14.61
CA LEU A 365 12.39 24.70 13.20
C LEU A 365 11.27 23.67 13.03
N VAL A 366 10.16 24.08 12.41
CA VAL A 366 9.04 23.17 12.11
C VAL A 366 9.20 22.63 10.69
N LEU A 367 9.53 21.35 10.55
CA LEU A 367 9.58 20.64 9.28
C LEU A 367 8.18 20.15 8.91
N ILE A 368 7.58 20.69 7.86
CA ILE A 368 6.25 20.32 7.37
C ILE A 368 6.40 19.34 6.21
N ARG A 369 6.11 18.06 6.44
CA ARG A 369 6.17 17.04 5.40
C ARG A 369 4.79 16.77 4.82
N ILE A 370 4.59 17.14 3.55
CA ILE A 370 3.38 16.82 2.80
C ILE A 370 3.44 15.38 2.27
N HIS A 371 2.31 14.68 2.31
CA HIS A 371 2.20 13.35 1.71
C HIS A 371 2.57 13.43 0.20
N PRO A 372 3.44 12.55 -0.34
CA PRO A 372 3.92 12.65 -1.72
C PRO A 372 2.83 12.72 -2.79
N GLY A 373 1.69 12.05 -2.56
CA GLY A 373 0.50 12.12 -3.42
C GLY A 373 -0.27 13.45 -3.41
N ARG A 374 0.15 14.40 -2.55
CA ARG A 374 -0.50 15.67 -2.28
C ARG A 374 0.44 16.86 -2.41
N ALA A 375 1.58 16.71 -3.09
CA ALA A 375 2.52 17.81 -3.31
C ALA A 375 1.90 19.10 -3.92
N HIS A 376 0.77 18.97 -4.62
CA HIS A 376 0.00 20.10 -5.14
C HIS A 376 -0.66 20.98 -4.05
N GLU A 377 -0.68 20.54 -2.79
CA GLU A 377 -1.26 21.26 -1.64
C GLU A 377 -0.26 22.18 -0.93
N ILE A 378 1.03 22.08 -1.26
CA ILE A 378 2.08 22.90 -0.64
C ILE A 378 1.71 24.39 -0.62
N PRO A 379 1.25 25.03 -1.73
CA PRO A 379 0.92 26.45 -1.71
C PRO A 379 -0.17 26.81 -0.69
N GLN A 380 -1.22 25.99 -0.60
CA GLN A 380 -2.35 26.22 0.31
C GLN A 380 -1.94 26.01 1.76
N VAL A 381 -1.16 24.96 2.04
CA VAL A 381 -0.62 24.69 3.37
C VAL A 381 0.29 25.82 3.83
N THR A 382 1.21 26.27 2.97
CA THR A 382 2.10 27.40 3.26
C THR A 382 1.32 28.68 3.59
N MET A 383 0.28 28.98 2.80
CA MET A 383 -0.58 30.14 3.03
C MET A 383 -1.26 30.07 4.40
N GLN A 384 -1.85 28.92 4.76
CA GLN A 384 -2.51 28.75 6.05
C GLN A 384 -1.55 28.86 7.24
N LEU A 385 -0.35 28.28 7.14
CA LEU A 385 0.67 28.40 8.18
C LEU A 385 1.11 29.85 8.38
N THR A 386 1.29 30.58 7.28
CA THR A 386 1.68 32.00 7.29
C THR A 386 0.58 32.88 7.89
N GLU A 387 -0.67 32.68 7.48
CA GLU A 387 -1.84 33.41 8.02
C GLU A 387 -2.06 33.13 9.51
N ALA A 388 -1.74 31.90 9.96
CA ALA A 388 -1.78 31.52 11.37
C ALA A 388 -0.60 32.07 12.19
N GLY A 389 0.40 32.69 11.54
CA GLY A 389 1.57 33.26 12.21
C GLY A 389 2.65 32.25 12.59
N VAL A 390 2.71 31.08 11.94
CA VAL A 390 3.81 30.12 12.12
C VAL A 390 5.06 30.70 11.43
N THR A 391 6.08 31.06 12.21
CA THR A 391 7.18 31.91 11.72
C THR A 391 8.45 31.18 11.28
N ASN A 392 8.70 29.97 11.78
CA ASN A 392 9.93 29.23 11.52
C ASN A 392 9.61 27.81 11.03
N PHE A 393 9.36 27.66 9.74
CA PHE A 393 9.03 26.37 9.14
C PHE A 393 9.71 26.16 7.78
N ASP A 394 9.93 24.90 7.43
CA ASP A 394 10.33 24.45 6.10
C ASP A 394 9.34 23.39 5.60
N ILE A 395 8.80 23.58 4.40
CA ILE A 395 7.88 22.64 3.75
C ILE A 395 8.50 21.99 2.51
N ASP A 396 9.30 22.74 1.77
CA ASP A 396 9.83 22.32 0.49
C ASP A 396 10.87 21.20 0.64
N ASN A 397 11.85 21.39 1.52
CA ASN A 397 12.89 20.37 1.73
C ASN A 397 12.34 19.20 2.54
N ALA A 398 11.57 19.46 3.59
CA ALA A 398 10.91 18.46 4.42
C ALA A 398 9.99 17.50 3.63
N SER A 399 9.40 17.98 2.53
CA SER A 399 8.53 17.16 1.67
C SER A 399 9.29 16.33 0.62
N VAL A 400 10.54 16.67 0.32
CA VAL A 400 11.36 15.96 -0.69
C VAL A 400 12.35 14.99 -0.06
N LEU A 401 12.89 15.31 1.13
CA LEU A 401 13.91 14.48 1.76
C LEU A 401 13.37 13.11 2.22
N PRO A 402 14.25 12.08 2.35
CA PRO A 402 13.87 10.81 2.93
C PRO A 402 13.34 10.96 4.35
N LEU A 403 12.19 10.34 4.64
CA LEU A 403 11.60 10.36 5.99
C LEU A 403 12.58 9.84 7.08
N PRO A 404 13.32 8.73 6.88
CA PRO A 404 14.27 8.27 7.89
C PRO A 404 15.33 9.31 8.24
N LEU A 405 15.80 10.08 7.25
CA LEU A 405 16.79 11.14 7.45
C LEU A 405 16.22 12.29 8.28
N LEU A 406 14.96 12.69 8.02
CA LEU A 406 14.31 13.72 8.83
C LEU A 406 14.10 13.24 10.28
N LEU A 407 13.62 12.01 10.47
CA LEU A 407 13.42 11.43 11.80
C LEU A 407 14.70 11.32 12.62
N SER A 408 15.86 11.10 11.97
CA SER A 408 17.17 11.10 12.65
C SER A 408 17.59 12.48 13.21
N HIS A 409 16.90 13.56 12.83
CA HIS A 409 17.31 14.94 13.12
C HIS A 409 16.19 15.82 13.70
N VAL A 410 15.18 15.21 14.31
CA VAL A 410 14.11 15.92 15.02
C VAL A 410 13.96 15.39 16.44
N SER A 411 13.52 16.26 17.35
CA SER A 411 13.28 15.92 18.75
C SER A 411 11.85 15.42 19.01
N LEU A 412 10.91 15.84 18.15
CA LEU A 412 9.49 15.55 18.27
C LEU A 412 8.87 15.34 16.89
N HIS A 413 8.01 14.33 16.80
CA HIS A 413 7.11 14.13 15.67
C HIS A 413 5.69 14.57 16.06
N ILE A 414 4.99 15.25 15.15
CA ILE A 414 3.64 15.75 15.33
C ILE A 414 2.79 15.28 14.15
N THR A 415 1.60 14.77 14.41
CA THR A 415 0.67 14.41 13.34
C THR A 415 -0.77 14.41 13.80
N TYR A 416 -1.71 14.50 12.87
CA TYR A 416 -3.09 14.17 13.19
C TYR A 416 -3.24 12.66 13.42
N ASN A 417 -2.88 11.83 12.43
CA ASN A 417 -3.00 10.36 12.49
C ASN A 417 -2.09 9.60 11.51
N SER A 418 -0.94 10.16 11.13
CA SER A 418 -0.03 9.47 10.21
C SER A 418 0.48 8.15 10.78
N SER A 419 0.60 7.13 9.93
CA SER A 419 1.33 5.90 10.30
C SER A 419 2.79 6.16 10.63
N THR A 420 3.36 7.32 10.22
CA THR A 420 4.72 7.77 10.55
C THR A 420 5.03 7.74 12.05
N VAL A 421 4.01 7.70 12.91
CA VAL A 421 4.15 7.44 14.35
C VAL A 421 4.94 6.16 14.63
N ILE A 422 4.76 5.10 13.83
CA ILE A 422 5.48 3.83 13.98
C ILE A 422 6.95 4.03 13.66
N GLU A 423 7.26 4.65 12.51
CA GLU A 423 8.64 4.94 12.11
C GLU A 423 9.33 5.91 13.08
N ALA A 424 8.62 6.89 13.62
CA ALA A 424 9.14 7.80 14.64
C ALA A 424 9.49 7.04 15.93
N ALA A 425 8.60 6.17 16.40
CA ALA A 425 8.85 5.34 17.58
C ALA A 425 10.07 4.43 17.39
N GLN A 426 10.22 3.83 16.20
CA GLN A 426 11.38 3.01 15.83
C GLN A 426 12.69 3.80 15.80
N LYS A 427 12.65 5.11 15.53
CA LYS A 427 13.80 6.03 15.63
C LYS A 427 14.00 6.62 17.03
N GLY A 428 13.17 6.25 18.01
CA GLY A 428 13.22 6.82 19.35
C GLY A 428 12.66 8.25 19.45
N VAL A 429 11.93 8.70 18.44
CA VAL A 429 11.29 10.03 18.41
C VAL A 429 9.85 9.91 18.92
N LYS A 430 9.55 10.63 20.01
CA LYS A 430 8.18 10.68 20.54
C LYS A 430 7.24 11.39 19.57
N SER A 431 5.98 10.97 19.57
CA SER A 431 4.93 11.50 18.71
C SER A 431 3.80 12.16 19.51
N LEU A 432 3.41 13.37 19.11
CA LEU A 432 2.18 14.03 19.56
C LEU A 432 1.08 13.85 18.51
N VAL A 433 -0.02 13.22 18.90
CA VAL A 433 -1.10 12.79 17.99
C VAL A 433 -2.42 13.47 18.36
N PHE A 434 -3.15 14.00 17.37
CA PHE A 434 -4.39 14.76 17.59
C PHE A 434 -5.68 14.02 17.22
N ASP A 435 -5.59 12.85 16.60
CA ASP A 435 -6.78 12.03 16.28
C ASP A 435 -7.32 11.32 17.53
N PRO A 436 -8.61 11.52 17.88
CA PRO A 436 -9.25 10.81 18.99
C PRO A 436 -9.23 9.29 18.88
N LEU A 437 -8.99 8.75 17.68
CA LEU A 437 -8.88 7.30 17.43
C LEU A 437 -7.44 6.79 17.53
N ALA A 438 -6.47 7.63 17.92
CA ALA A 438 -5.07 7.26 18.06
C ALA A 438 -4.84 6.02 18.95
N GLU A 439 -5.63 5.86 20.03
CA GLU A 439 -5.59 4.68 20.89
C GLU A 439 -5.79 3.36 20.14
N ARG A 440 -6.57 3.39 19.05
CA ARG A 440 -6.86 2.19 18.25
C ARG A 440 -5.74 1.86 17.28
N TYR A 441 -5.03 2.88 16.80
CA TYR A 441 -3.98 2.72 15.78
C TYR A 441 -2.61 2.48 16.41
N PHE A 442 -2.35 3.10 17.56
CA PHE A 442 -1.02 3.22 18.17
C PHE A 442 -0.98 2.70 19.60
N ALA A 443 -1.80 1.68 19.91
CA ALA A 443 -1.89 1.10 21.26
C ALA A 443 -0.52 0.68 21.83
N GLU A 444 0.35 0.13 20.99
CA GLU A 444 1.70 -0.28 21.39
C GLU A 444 2.63 0.93 21.63
N GLN A 445 2.57 1.95 20.78
CA GLN A 445 3.37 3.16 20.95
C GLN A 445 2.91 3.97 22.17
N LEU A 446 1.62 3.90 22.53
CA LEU A 446 1.09 4.44 23.78
C LEU A 446 1.60 3.66 24.99
N ALA A 447 1.57 2.32 24.94
CA ALA A 447 2.06 1.47 26.02
C ALA A 447 3.56 1.62 26.28
N SER A 448 4.33 2.07 25.28
CA SER A 448 5.77 2.31 25.38
C SER A 448 6.16 3.78 25.61
N ASP A 449 5.19 4.67 25.91
CA ASP A 449 5.43 6.12 26.12
C ASP A 449 6.09 6.82 24.91
N MET A 450 5.92 6.26 23.71
CA MET A 450 6.36 6.84 22.45
C MET A 450 5.31 7.74 21.80
N VAL A 451 4.06 7.68 22.25
CA VAL A 451 2.95 8.52 21.78
C VAL A 451 2.29 9.24 22.96
N THR A 452 1.96 10.51 22.75
CA THR A 452 1.05 11.29 23.60
C THR A 452 -0.13 11.76 22.75
N ILE A 453 -1.35 11.58 23.25
CA ILE A 453 -2.56 12.11 22.61
C ILE A 453 -2.76 13.54 23.12
N ALA A 454 -2.80 14.50 22.20
CA ALA A 454 -3.14 15.88 22.51
C ALA A 454 -4.63 15.96 22.88
N VAL A 455 -4.91 16.44 24.09
CA VAL A 455 -6.28 16.63 24.63
C VAL A 455 -6.79 18.02 24.30
#